data_AF-A0A3N5LSS1-F1
#
_entry.id   AF-A0A3N5LSS1-F1
#
_cell.length_a   1.000
_cell.length_b   1.000
_cell.length_c   1.000
_cell.angle_alpha   90.00
_cell.angle_beta   90.00
_cell.angle_gamma   90.00
#
_symmetry.space_group_name_H-M   'P 1'
#
loop_
_entity.id
_entity.type
_entity.pdbx_description
1 polymer ?
#
loop_
_entity_poly.entity_id
_entity_poly.type
_entity_poly.pdbx_seq_one_letter_code
_entity_poly.pdbx_strand_id
1 'polypeptide(L)'
;MHLTRWLEEFRDDVVFAVRQLRSAPAFTFIATATLALGIGANSAIFSLVDATLLRPLPFPEPERLVMVSERTESSLRDGVSPLNLLDWNERNRTFELMGGFVPNVGGMVMNAADGTAETVPRQWVTAGIFDALGVKAILGRTFLPSDDSRRSNVVVLSEAFWRTRFSADPGVVGRDIRLDGSLYTVVGVVPNESRLLARSSIWAMVAIQDAPPAARDAYFL
;
A
#
# COMPACT_ATOMS: atom_id res chain seq x y z
N MET A 1 15.52 18.38 53.48
CA MET A 1 16.41 17.45 54.21
C MET A 1 16.08 15.97 53.96
N HIS A 2 14.82 15.57 53.75
CA HIS A 2 14.47 14.18 53.39
C HIS A 2 14.86 13.76 51.96
N LEU A 3 14.75 14.66 50.97
CA LEU A 3 15.03 14.34 49.56
C LEU A 3 16.51 14.07 49.26
N THR A 4 17.41 14.82 49.90
CA THR A 4 18.86 14.67 49.74
C THR A 4 19.35 13.35 50.34
N ARG A 5 18.79 12.95 51.48
CA ARG A 5 19.09 11.67 52.12
C ARG A 5 18.61 10.48 51.28
N TRP A 6 17.42 10.58 50.69
CA TRP A 6 16.87 9.54 49.80
C TRP A 6 17.73 9.36 48.53
N LEU A 7 18.29 10.46 48.00
CA LEU A 7 19.20 10.43 46.85
C LEU A 7 20.56 9.81 47.20
N GLU A 8 21.09 10.08 48.38
CA GLU A 8 22.34 9.48 48.87
C GLU A 8 22.18 7.97 49.09
N GLU A 9 21.09 7.56 49.76
CA GLU A 9 20.76 6.14 49.98
C GLU A 9 20.59 5.39 48.65
N PHE A 10 19.85 5.96 47.69
CA PHE A 10 19.68 5.37 46.35
C PHE A 10 21.00 5.24 45.58
N ARG A 11 21.89 6.23 45.68
CA ARG A 11 23.20 6.19 45.02
C ARG A 11 24.05 5.06 45.58
N ASP A 12 24.11 4.93 46.90
CA ASP A 12 24.91 3.92 47.56
C ASP A 12 24.41 2.50 47.22
N ASP A 13 23.09 2.33 47.18
CA ASP A 13 22.44 1.07 46.73
C ASP A 13 22.80 0.72 45.28
N VAL A 14 22.76 1.69 44.35
CA VAL A 14 23.13 1.47 42.94
C VAL A 14 24.60 1.09 42.80
N VAL A 15 25.51 1.78 43.50
CA VAL A 15 26.95 1.49 43.47
C VAL A 15 27.23 0.09 44.02
N PHE A 16 26.55 -0.28 45.11
CA PHE A 16 26.65 -1.60 45.70
C PHE A 16 26.15 -2.69 44.73
N ALA A 17 24.98 -2.51 44.12
CA ALA A 17 24.43 -3.42 43.13
C ALA A 17 25.37 -3.62 41.93
N VAL A 18 25.96 -2.55 41.39
CA VAL A 18 26.92 -2.64 40.27
C VAL A 18 28.18 -3.42 40.67
N ARG A 19 28.71 -3.22 41.89
CA ARG A 19 29.83 -4.03 42.39
C ARG A 19 29.46 -5.50 42.49
N GLN A 20 28.26 -5.80 42.96
CA GLN A 20 27.77 -7.17 43.10
C GLN A 20 27.61 -7.84 41.73
N LEU A 21 27.05 -7.15 40.74
CA LEU A 21 26.92 -7.64 39.36
C LEU A 21 28.28 -7.92 38.70
N ARG A 22 29.29 -7.07 38.95
CA ARG A 22 30.67 -7.28 38.46
C ARG A 22 31.38 -8.44 39.15
N SER A 23 31.02 -8.77 40.38
CA SER A 23 31.64 -9.87 41.13
C SER A 23 31.19 -11.26 40.69
N ALA A 24 30.04 -11.36 39.99
CA ALA A 24 29.46 -12.62 39.50
C ALA A 24 29.13 -12.55 38.00
N PRO A 25 30.13 -12.39 37.11
CA PRO A 25 29.93 -12.03 35.71
C PRO A 25 29.12 -13.06 34.91
N ALA A 26 29.31 -14.36 35.16
CA ALA A 26 28.58 -15.42 34.46
C ALA A 26 27.08 -15.42 34.79
N PHE A 27 26.73 -15.28 36.07
CA PHE A 27 25.33 -15.20 36.52
C PHE A 27 24.67 -13.93 35.98
N THR A 28 25.33 -12.77 36.12
CA THR A 28 24.85 -11.50 35.58
C THR A 28 24.59 -11.60 34.08
N PHE A 29 25.50 -12.21 33.32
CA PHE A 29 25.32 -12.39 31.88
C PHE A 29 24.09 -13.23 31.55
N ILE A 30 23.93 -14.41 32.18
CA ILE A 30 22.78 -15.28 31.93
C ILE A 30 21.47 -14.57 32.29
N ALA A 31 21.41 -13.91 33.46
CA ALA A 31 20.23 -13.18 33.90
C ALA A 31 19.88 -12.03 32.94
N THR A 32 20.88 -11.26 32.52
CA THR A 32 20.71 -10.14 31.57
C THR A 32 20.27 -10.65 30.20
N ALA A 33 20.89 -11.72 29.70
CA ALA A 33 20.54 -12.32 28.41
C ALA A 33 19.11 -12.87 28.42
N THR A 34 18.70 -13.52 29.51
CA THR A 34 17.32 -14.02 29.68
C THR A 34 16.31 -12.88 29.69
N LEU A 35 16.59 -11.80 30.44
CA LEU A 35 15.73 -10.61 30.49
C LEU A 35 15.66 -9.93 29.12
N ALA A 36 16.80 -9.76 28.45
CA ALA A 36 16.90 -9.15 27.13
C ALA A 36 16.13 -9.95 26.06
N LEU A 37 16.24 -11.28 26.09
CA LEU A 37 15.46 -12.16 25.21
C LEU A 37 13.96 -12.05 25.46
N GLY A 38 13.52 -12.07 26.72
CA GLY A 38 12.10 -11.95 27.05
C GLY A 38 11.51 -10.60 26.63
N ILE A 39 12.21 -9.51 26.93
CA ILE A 39 11.79 -8.14 26.54
C ILE A 39 11.82 -8.00 25.02
N GLY A 40 12.90 -8.45 24.37
CA GLY A 40 13.10 -8.34 22.93
C GLY A 40 12.09 -9.14 22.13
N ALA A 41 11.81 -10.39 22.52
CA ALA A 41 10.83 -11.24 21.85
C ALA A 41 9.43 -10.65 21.95
N ASN A 42 9.01 -10.20 23.14
CA ASN A 42 7.71 -9.58 23.32
C ASN A 42 7.60 -8.28 22.51
N SER A 43 8.63 -7.42 22.55
CA SER A 43 8.65 -6.17 21.79
C SER A 43 8.62 -6.42 20.27
N ALA A 44 9.28 -7.47 19.79
CA ALA A 44 9.26 -7.86 18.37
C ALA A 44 7.87 -8.32 17.92
N ILE A 45 7.20 -9.14 18.73
CA ILE A 45 5.81 -9.58 18.45
C ILE A 45 4.87 -8.37 18.42
N PHE A 46 4.94 -7.49 19.43
CA PHE A 46 4.10 -6.29 19.45
C PHE A 46 4.40 -5.35 18.29
N SER A 47 5.67 -5.17 17.91
CA SER A 47 6.03 -4.36 16.74
C SER A 47 5.49 -4.94 15.45
N LEU A 48 5.52 -6.27 15.30
CA LEU A 48 4.93 -6.95 14.15
C LEU A 48 3.41 -6.77 14.12
N VAL A 49 2.72 -6.98 15.24
CA VAL A 49 1.28 -6.78 15.37
C VAL A 49 0.91 -5.32 15.09
N ASP A 50 1.63 -4.35 15.64
CA ASP A 50 1.38 -2.94 15.39
C ASP A 50 1.54 -2.58 13.90
N ALA A 51 2.65 -3.03 13.29
CA ALA A 51 2.96 -2.77 11.89
C ALA A 51 2.01 -3.46 10.90
N THR A 52 1.33 -4.55 11.30
CA THR A 52 0.49 -5.36 10.40
C THR A 52 -1.00 -5.27 10.67
N LEU A 53 -1.42 -5.10 11.93
CA LEU A 53 -2.82 -5.15 12.35
C LEU A 53 -3.36 -3.82 12.89
N LEU A 54 -2.52 -2.96 13.49
CA LEU A 54 -3.00 -1.78 14.22
C LEU A 54 -2.72 -0.45 13.53
N ARG A 55 -1.70 -0.38 12.66
CA ARG A 55 -1.42 0.85 11.93
C ARG A 55 -2.59 1.18 11.00
N PRO A 56 -3.26 2.33 11.17
CA PRO A 56 -4.39 2.69 10.32
C PRO A 56 -3.94 2.75 8.86
N LEU A 57 -4.83 2.36 7.95
CA LEU A 57 -4.56 2.49 6.53
C LEU A 57 -4.22 3.95 6.22
N PRO A 58 -3.21 4.23 5.36
CA PRO A 58 -2.75 5.58 5.05
C PRO A 58 -3.71 6.30 4.07
N PHE A 59 -5.00 6.24 4.36
CA PHE A 59 -6.05 6.91 3.58
C PHE A 59 -6.83 7.86 4.50
N PRO A 60 -7.42 8.93 3.96
CA PRO A 60 -8.38 9.73 4.70
C PRO A 60 -9.56 8.86 5.18
N GLU A 61 -9.94 9.00 6.45
CA GLU A 61 -11.09 8.29 7.05
C GLU A 61 -11.06 6.76 6.83
N PRO A 62 -9.99 6.04 7.24
CA PRO A 62 -9.82 4.63 6.95
C PRO A 62 -10.95 3.74 7.53
N GLU A 63 -11.62 4.20 8.59
CA GLU A 63 -12.80 3.56 9.19
C GLU A 63 -14.04 3.55 8.28
N ARG A 64 -14.08 4.39 7.23
CA ARG A 64 -15.17 4.41 6.24
C ARG A 64 -14.91 3.48 5.05
N LEU A 65 -13.72 2.88 4.95
CA LEU A 65 -13.35 2.00 3.85
C LEU A 65 -13.77 0.56 4.12
N VAL A 66 -14.45 -0.04 3.15
CA VAL A 66 -14.89 -1.44 3.21
C VAL A 66 -14.47 -2.15 1.92
N MET A 67 -13.89 -3.34 2.07
CA MET A 67 -13.63 -4.22 0.94
C MET A 67 -14.83 -5.12 0.71
N VAL A 68 -15.41 -5.01 -0.49
CA VAL A 68 -16.54 -5.83 -0.95
C VAL A 68 -16.00 -6.92 -1.86
N SER A 69 -16.51 -8.15 -1.68
CA SER A 69 -16.15 -9.33 -2.48
C SER A 69 -17.42 -10.08 -2.86
N GLU A 70 -17.40 -10.79 -3.97
CA GLU A 70 -18.52 -11.66 -4.33
C GLU A 70 -18.44 -13.01 -3.63
N ARG A 71 -19.59 -13.69 -3.55
CA ARG A 71 -19.66 -15.08 -3.12
C ARG A 71 -20.07 -15.91 -4.32
N THR A 72 -19.23 -16.86 -4.69
CA THR A 72 -19.48 -17.84 -5.75
C THR A 72 -19.76 -19.20 -5.15
N GLU A 73 -20.12 -20.19 -5.98
CA GLU A 73 -20.28 -21.58 -5.50
C GLU A 73 -18.95 -22.16 -4.97
N SER A 74 -17.82 -21.73 -5.53
CA SER A 74 -16.47 -22.18 -5.21
C SER A 74 -15.81 -21.40 -4.08
N SER A 75 -16.21 -20.14 -3.82
CA SER A 75 -15.57 -19.28 -2.82
C SER A 75 -16.54 -18.39 -2.03
N LEU A 76 -16.29 -18.27 -0.73
CA LEU A 76 -17.00 -17.32 0.14
C LEU A 76 -16.58 -15.86 -0.09
N ARG A 77 -15.40 -15.64 -0.66
CA ARG A 77 -14.83 -14.34 -1.02
C ARG A 77 -14.06 -14.51 -2.32
N ASP A 78 -14.75 -14.27 -3.42
CA ASP A 78 -14.18 -14.27 -4.76
C ASP A 78 -13.94 -12.84 -5.23
N GLY A 79 -13.22 -12.71 -6.35
CA GLY A 79 -13.13 -11.45 -7.07
C GLY A 79 -14.52 -10.95 -7.49
N VAL A 80 -14.62 -9.67 -7.81
CA VAL A 80 -15.88 -9.07 -8.29
C VAL A 80 -15.89 -9.12 -9.82
N SER A 81 -17.05 -9.42 -10.41
CA SER A 81 -17.20 -9.29 -11.86
C SER A 81 -17.24 -7.81 -12.25
N PRO A 82 -16.53 -7.39 -13.31
CA PRO A 82 -16.59 -6.01 -13.82
C PRO A 82 -18.00 -5.48 -14.06
N LEU A 83 -18.88 -6.33 -14.60
CA LEU A 83 -20.26 -5.94 -14.89
C LEU A 83 -21.10 -5.86 -13.61
N ASN A 84 -20.81 -6.67 -12.59
CA ASN A 84 -21.47 -6.55 -11.29
C ASN A 84 -21.00 -5.27 -10.56
N LEU A 85 -19.73 -4.89 -10.67
CA LEU A 85 -19.26 -3.62 -10.12
C LEU A 85 -19.96 -2.41 -10.79
N LEU A 86 -20.24 -2.48 -12.09
CA LEU A 86 -21.07 -1.46 -12.76
C LEU A 86 -22.50 -1.46 -12.22
N ASP A 87 -23.15 -2.62 -12.14
CA ASP A 87 -24.50 -2.76 -11.59
C ASP A 87 -24.56 -2.24 -10.13
N TRP A 88 -23.52 -2.48 -9.34
CA TRP A 88 -23.40 -1.94 -7.99
C TRP A 88 -23.27 -0.42 -8.01
N ASN A 89 -22.40 0.16 -8.83
CA ASN A 89 -22.24 1.62 -8.90
C ASN A 89 -23.54 2.33 -9.29
N GLU A 90 -24.34 1.75 -10.19
CA GLU A 90 -25.62 2.33 -10.60
C GLU A 90 -26.72 2.22 -9.52
N ARG A 91 -26.73 1.12 -8.75
CA ARG A 91 -27.85 0.79 -7.84
C ARG A 91 -27.54 1.06 -6.36
N ASN A 92 -26.28 1.29 -6.03
CA ASN A 92 -25.82 1.49 -4.67
C ASN A 92 -26.38 2.80 -4.08
N ARG A 93 -26.82 2.72 -2.82
CA ARG A 93 -27.28 3.86 -2.02
C ARG A 93 -26.56 3.98 -0.67
N THR A 94 -25.65 3.06 -0.39
CA THR A 94 -24.99 2.89 0.91
C THR A 94 -23.59 3.47 0.89
N PHE A 95 -22.81 3.17 -0.16
CA PHE A 95 -21.45 3.70 -0.32
C PHE A 95 -21.46 4.99 -1.13
N GLU A 96 -20.60 5.94 -0.77
CA GLU A 96 -20.45 7.20 -1.50
C GLU A 96 -19.77 6.98 -2.86
N LEU A 97 -18.71 6.17 -2.87
CA LEU A 97 -17.90 5.84 -4.04
C LEU A 97 -17.48 4.37 -3.97
N MET A 98 -17.29 3.74 -5.13
CA MET A 98 -16.71 2.41 -5.24
C MET A 98 -15.68 2.36 -6.37
N GLY A 99 -14.60 1.62 -6.14
CA GLY A 99 -13.60 1.30 -7.14
C GLY A 99 -13.13 -0.13 -6.95
N GLY A 100 -12.84 -0.81 -8.06
CA GLY A 100 -12.23 -2.13 -8.09
C GLY A 100 -10.74 -2.09 -8.40
N PHE A 101 -10.04 -3.16 -8.04
CA PHE A 101 -8.63 -3.39 -8.35
C PHE A 101 -8.40 -4.89 -8.55
N VAL A 102 -7.45 -5.28 -9.38
CA VAL A 102 -7.14 -6.72 -9.57
C VAL A 102 -6.17 -7.18 -8.50
N PRO A 103 -6.48 -8.17 -7.64
CA PRO A 103 -5.54 -8.67 -6.65
C PRO A 103 -4.34 -9.41 -7.29
N ASN A 104 -3.21 -9.50 -6.57
CA ASN A 104 -2.05 -10.34 -6.93
C ASN A 104 -1.47 -10.10 -8.32
N VAL A 105 -1.16 -8.85 -8.63
CA VAL A 105 -0.76 -8.45 -9.98
C VAL A 105 0.76 -8.25 -10.10
N GLY A 106 1.33 -8.80 -11.17
CA GLY A 106 2.76 -8.73 -11.50
C GLY A 106 3.21 -7.36 -12.03
N GLY A 107 4.36 -7.30 -12.67
CA GLY A 107 4.83 -6.09 -13.33
C GLY A 107 4.40 -5.98 -14.81
N MET A 108 4.69 -4.84 -15.42
CA MET A 108 4.73 -4.66 -16.87
C MET A 108 6.16 -4.37 -17.29
N VAL A 109 6.57 -4.82 -18.47
CA VAL A 109 7.90 -4.56 -19.02
C VAL A 109 7.93 -3.17 -19.63
N MET A 110 8.77 -2.30 -19.07
CA MET A 110 9.09 -0.99 -19.62
C MET A 110 10.46 -1.06 -20.31
N ASN A 111 10.59 -0.38 -21.45
CA ASN A 111 11.91 -0.16 -22.04
C ASN A 111 12.62 0.98 -21.31
N ALA A 112 13.83 0.72 -20.83
CA ALA A 112 14.72 1.71 -20.28
C ALA A 112 15.36 2.55 -21.40
N ALA A 113 15.88 3.72 -21.02
CA ALA A 113 16.50 4.66 -21.97
C ALA A 113 17.81 4.11 -22.58
N ASP A 114 18.43 3.13 -21.94
CA ASP A 114 19.64 2.44 -22.38
C ASP A 114 19.34 1.21 -23.27
N GLY A 115 18.07 0.97 -23.61
CA GLY A 115 17.63 -0.16 -24.43
C GLY A 115 17.42 -1.46 -23.66
N THR A 116 17.59 -1.47 -22.33
CA THR A 116 17.27 -2.64 -21.50
C THR A 116 15.77 -2.73 -21.20
N ALA A 117 15.30 -3.93 -20.88
CA ALA A 117 13.91 -4.17 -20.49
C ALA A 117 13.84 -4.35 -18.96
N GLU A 118 13.01 -3.56 -18.29
CA GLU A 118 12.82 -3.62 -16.84
C GLU A 118 11.37 -3.96 -16.51
N THR A 119 11.16 -4.84 -15.54
CA THR A 119 9.84 -5.15 -15.02
C THR A 119 9.44 -4.14 -13.95
N VAL A 120 8.44 -3.31 -14.26
CA VAL A 120 7.91 -2.28 -13.36
C VAL A 120 6.67 -2.81 -12.64
N PRO A 121 6.62 -2.82 -11.29
CA PRO A 121 5.44 -3.26 -10.54
C PRO A 121 4.18 -2.47 -10.91
N ARG A 122 3.09 -3.17 -11.26
CA ARG A 122 1.87 -2.58 -11.80
C ARG A 122 0.63 -3.11 -11.11
N GLN A 123 -0.35 -2.23 -10.91
CA GLN A 123 -1.66 -2.55 -10.37
C GLN A 123 -2.73 -2.23 -11.41
N TRP A 124 -3.66 -3.15 -11.67
CA TRP A 124 -4.83 -2.87 -12.50
C TRP A 124 -5.94 -2.33 -11.60
N VAL A 125 -6.55 -1.21 -11.99
CA VAL A 125 -7.58 -0.55 -11.21
C VAL A 125 -8.64 0.10 -12.08
N THR A 126 -9.86 0.18 -11.56
CA THR A 126 -10.95 0.91 -12.23
C THR A 126 -10.81 2.43 -12.05
N ALA A 127 -11.54 3.23 -12.82
CA ALA A 127 -11.44 4.68 -12.77
C ALA A 127 -11.72 5.27 -11.38
N GLY A 128 -12.70 4.71 -10.64
CA GLY A 128 -13.12 5.23 -9.34
C GLY A 128 -12.21 4.92 -8.15
N ILE A 129 -11.12 4.14 -8.32
CA ILE A 129 -10.34 3.65 -7.19
C ILE A 129 -9.70 4.76 -6.35
N PHE A 130 -9.17 5.81 -7.01
CA PHE A 130 -8.42 6.85 -6.32
C PHE A 130 -9.37 7.77 -5.55
N ASP A 131 -10.52 8.08 -6.13
CA ASP A 131 -11.56 8.89 -5.48
C ASP A 131 -12.17 8.14 -4.30
N ALA A 132 -12.45 6.84 -4.45
CA ALA A 132 -12.95 5.99 -3.38
C ALA A 132 -11.99 5.90 -2.18
N LEU A 133 -10.68 6.11 -2.42
CA LEU A 133 -9.64 6.07 -1.39
C LEU A 133 -9.16 7.47 -0.95
N GLY A 134 -9.81 8.53 -1.46
CA GLY A 134 -9.44 9.92 -1.15
C GLY A 134 -8.04 10.32 -1.62
N VAL A 135 -7.46 9.57 -2.56
CA VAL A 135 -6.10 9.81 -3.07
C VAL A 135 -6.13 10.92 -4.12
N LYS A 136 -5.38 11.99 -3.85
CA LYS A 136 -5.22 13.11 -4.78
C LYS A 136 -3.90 13.03 -5.52
N ALA A 137 -3.91 13.38 -6.81
CA ALA A 137 -2.70 13.53 -7.59
C ALA A 137 -1.89 14.75 -7.09
N ILE A 138 -0.57 14.59 -7.01
CA ILE A 138 0.39 15.69 -6.75
C ILE A 138 0.79 16.41 -8.05
N LEU A 139 0.58 15.76 -9.19
CA LEU A 139 0.82 16.30 -10.53
C LEU A 139 -0.19 15.69 -11.51
N GLY A 140 -0.79 16.52 -12.37
CA GLY A 140 -1.80 16.06 -13.32
C GLY A 140 -3.12 15.70 -12.63
N ARG A 141 -3.68 14.54 -12.97
CA ARG A 141 -4.95 14.04 -12.45
C ARG A 141 -4.93 12.52 -12.22
N THR A 142 -5.91 12.03 -11.47
CA THR A 142 -6.25 10.60 -11.40
C THR A 142 -7.09 10.21 -12.62
N PHE A 143 -7.57 8.96 -12.65
CA PHE A 143 -8.47 8.48 -13.69
C PHE A 143 -9.82 9.20 -13.65
N LEU A 144 -10.36 9.49 -14.84
CA LEU A 144 -11.69 10.05 -15.01
C LEU A 144 -12.63 8.97 -15.56
N PRO A 145 -13.95 9.06 -15.31
CA PRO A 145 -14.92 8.18 -15.93
C PRO A 145 -14.86 8.19 -17.47
N SER A 146 -14.48 9.32 -18.08
CA SER A 146 -14.28 9.44 -19.52
C SER A 146 -13.08 8.66 -20.06
N ASP A 147 -12.13 8.31 -19.20
CA ASP A 147 -11.00 7.49 -19.60
C ASP A 147 -11.42 6.02 -19.73
N ASP A 148 -12.47 5.57 -19.01
CA ASP A 148 -12.97 4.19 -19.00
C ASP A 148 -13.64 3.80 -20.33
N SER A 149 -12.81 3.68 -21.36
CA SER A 149 -13.16 3.26 -22.70
C SER A 149 -12.21 2.15 -23.13
N ARG A 150 -12.71 1.21 -23.94
CA ARG A 150 -11.99 -0.03 -24.32
C ARG A 150 -10.61 0.18 -24.98
N ARG A 151 -10.26 1.41 -25.37
CA ARG A 151 -9.01 1.78 -26.06
C ARG A 151 -8.12 2.73 -25.27
N SER A 152 -8.55 3.16 -24.09
CA SER A 152 -7.77 4.11 -23.30
C SER A 152 -6.71 3.38 -22.48
N ASN A 153 -5.47 3.49 -22.93
CA ASN A 153 -4.31 3.02 -22.18
C ASN A 153 -3.78 4.20 -21.37
N VAL A 154 -4.35 4.44 -20.20
CA VAL A 154 -3.86 5.49 -19.29
C VAL A 154 -3.27 4.90 -18.03
N VAL A 155 -2.27 5.60 -17.50
CA VAL A 155 -1.56 5.21 -16.28
C VAL A 155 -1.35 6.39 -15.35
N VAL A 156 -1.31 6.08 -14.05
CA VAL A 156 -0.89 6.99 -13.00
C VAL A 156 0.41 6.44 -12.39
N LEU A 157 1.39 7.31 -12.15
CA LEU A 157 2.68 6.91 -11.58
C LEU A 157 2.73 7.14 -10.08
N SER A 158 3.53 6.34 -9.37
CA SER A 158 3.93 6.69 -8.02
C SER A 158 4.97 7.81 -8.04
N GLU A 159 4.94 8.66 -7.02
CA GLU A 159 5.93 9.73 -6.87
C GLU A 159 7.37 9.19 -6.88
N ALA A 160 7.66 8.08 -6.18
CA ALA A 160 8.98 7.49 -6.16
C ALA A 160 9.45 7.10 -7.57
N PHE A 161 8.58 6.45 -8.35
CA PHE A 161 8.90 6.03 -9.70
C PHE A 161 9.08 7.23 -10.64
N TRP A 162 8.22 8.23 -10.53
CA TRP A 162 8.36 9.49 -11.28
C TRP A 162 9.69 10.19 -10.99
N ARG A 163 10.08 10.29 -9.71
CA ARG A 163 11.34 10.92 -9.30
C ARG A 163 12.57 10.16 -9.78
N THR A 164 12.58 8.84 -9.68
CA THR A 164 13.75 8.03 -10.07
C THR A 164 13.87 7.85 -11.58
N ARG A 165 12.76 7.55 -12.27
CA ARG A 165 12.76 7.18 -13.69
C ARG A 165 12.64 8.37 -14.65
N PHE A 166 11.96 9.43 -14.21
CA PHE A 166 11.68 10.62 -15.01
C PHE A 166 12.30 11.88 -14.39
N SER A 167 13.19 11.74 -13.40
CA SER A 167 13.90 12.86 -12.76
C SER A 167 12.97 13.96 -12.22
N ALA A 168 11.76 13.58 -11.79
CA ALA A 168 10.71 14.50 -11.36
C ALA A 168 10.30 15.52 -12.44
N ASP A 169 10.40 15.16 -13.72
CA ASP A 169 10.00 16.01 -14.84
C ASP A 169 8.48 16.22 -14.87
N PRO A 170 7.95 17.46 -14.71
CA PRO A 170 6.52 17.72 -14.78
C PRO A 170 5.93 17.44 -16.18
N GLY A 171 6.77 17.43 -17.22
CA GLY A 171 6.40 17.08 -18.59
C GLY A 171 6.08 15.58 -18.79
N VAL A 172 6.14 14.77 -17.73
CA VAL A 172 5.69 13.37 -17.80
C VAL A 172 4.19 13.26 -18.05
N VAL A 173 3.38 14.21 -17.57
CA VAL A 173 1.92 14.16 -17.75
C VAL A 173 1.56 14.49 -19.21
N GLY A 174 0.72 13.65 -19.81
CA GLY A 174 0.40 13.67 -21.23
C GLY A 174 1.41 12.94 -22.11
N ARG A 175 2.50 12.41 -21.55
CA ARG A 175 3.51 11.65 -22.29
C ARG A 175 3.12 10.18 -22.43
N ASP A 176 3.36 9.62 -23.60
CA ASP A 176 3.23 8.18 -23.82
C ASP A 176 4.49 7.42 -23.39
N ILE A 177 4.27 6.33 -22.67
CA ILE A 177 5.29 5.37 -22.25
C ILE A 177 4.95 3.98 -22.78
N ARG A 178 5.96 3.20 -23.15
CA ARG A 178 5.75 1.87 -23.71
C ARG A 178 5.85 0.81 -22.61
N LEU A 179 4.74 0.13 -22.35
CA LEU A 179 4.59 -0.94 -21.37
C LEU A 179 4.07 -2.20 -22.09
N ASP A 180 4.75 -3.33 -21.93
CA ASP A 180 4.42 -4.61 -22.61
C ASP A 180 4.20 -4.46 -24.13
N GLY A 181 4.98 -3.57 -24.75
CA GLY A 181 4.90 -3.27 -26.18
C GLY A 181 3.77 -2.32 -26.60
N SER A 182 2.85 -1.98 -25.70
CA SER A 182 1.74 -1.04 -25.94
C SER A 182 2.05 0.36 -25.41
N LEU A 183 1.48 1.39 -26.02
CA LEU A 183 1.60 2.78 -25.53
C LEU A 183 0.54 3.03 -24.44
N TYR A 184 0.99 3.65 -23.35
CA TYR A 184 0.18 4.14 -22.25
C TYR A 184 0.48 5.62 -22.00
N THR A 185 -0.56 6.45 -21.94
CA THR A 185 -0.43 7.87 -21.63
C THR A 185 -0.43 8.08 -20.12
N VAL A 186 0.58 8.78 -19.61
CA VAL A 186 0.65 9.15 -18.19
C VAL A 186 -0.33 10.31 -17.94
N VAL A 187 -1.31 10.13 -17.07
CA VAL A 187 -2.30 11.17 -16.76
C VAL A 187 -2.03 11.90 -15.44
N GLY A 188 -1.20 11.33 -14.57
CA GLY A 188 -0.80 11.97 -13.32
C GLY A 188 0.16 11.17 -12.47
N VAL A 189 0.49 11.76 -11.32
CA VAL A 189 1.38 11.21 -10.30
C VAL A 189 0.70 11.35 -8.94
N VAL A 190 0.73 10.29 -8.13
CA VAL A 190 0.15 10.25 -6.77
C VAL A 190 1.25 10.11 -5.71
N PRO A 191 1.04 10.60 -4.48
CA PRO A 191 2.06 10.57 -3.45
C PRO A 191 2.40 9.13 -3.03
N ASN A 192 3.62 8.92 -2.53
CA ASN A 192 4.09 7.58 -2.14
C ASN A 192 3.30 6.94 -0.98
N GLU A 193 2.58 7.74 -0.21
CA GLU A 193 1.73 7.30 0.89
C GLU A 193 0.46 6.60 0.37
N SER A 194 0.06 6.90 -0.88
CA SER A 194 -1.08 6.29 -1.58
C SER A 194 -0.80 4.88 -2.10
N ARG A 195 -0.01 4.08 -1.37
CA ARG A 195 0.29 2.69 -1.74
C ARG A 195 -0.99 1.85 -1.66
N LEU A 196 -1.62 1.69 -2.81
CA LEU A 196 -2.79 0.83 -3.00
C LEU A 196 -2.38 -0.63 -2.84
N LEU A 197 -2.58 -1.19 -1.64
CA LEU A 197 -2.54 -2.61 -1.25
C LEU A 197 -1.21 -3.37 -1.47
N ALA A 198 -0.44 -3.04 -2.50
CA ALA A 198 0.87 -3.58 -2.85
C ALA A 198 1.87 -2.46 -3.22
N ARG A 199 3.17 -2.82 -3.30
CA ARG A 199 4.22 -1.89 -3.79
C ARG A 199 4.11 -1.74 -5.31
N SER A 200 3.22 -0.85 -5.74
CA SER A 200 3.00 -0.55 -7.15
C SER A 200 3.73 0.72 -7.56
N SER A 201 4.45 0.66 -8.68
CA SER A 201 5.11 1.82 -9.28
C SER A 201 4.18 2.53 -10.26
N ILE A 202 3.26 1.77 -10.86
CA ILE A 202 2.28 2.24 -11.84
C ILE A 202 0.91 1.65 -11.52
N TRP A 203 -0.13 2.48 -11.64
CA TRP A 203 -1.51 2.04 -11.74
C TRP A 203 -1.94 2.17 -13.19
N ALA A 204 -2.36 1.06 -13.78
CA ALA A 204 -2.92 1.01 -15.12
C ALA A 204 -4.43 0.81 -15.00
N MET A 205 -5.17 1.58 -15.78
CA MET A 205 -6.61 1.51 -15.75
C MET A 205 -7.10 0.24 -16.45
N VAL A 206 -8.04 -0.47 -15.82
CA VAL A 206 -8.85 -1.49 -16.48
C VAL A 206 -10.16 -0.86 -16.89
N ALA A 207 -10.43 -0.87 -18.20
CA ALA A 207 -11.69 -0.39 -18.73
C ALA A 207 -12.78 -1.45 -18.53
N ILE A 208 -13.90 -1.06 -17.92
CA ILE A 208 -15.01 -1.95 -17.58
C ILE A 208 -16.35 -1.52 -18.17
N GLN A 209 -16.54 -0.23 -18.51
CA GLN A 209 -17.81 0.26 -19.09
C GLN A 209 -18.21 -0.46 -20.38
N ASP A 210 -17.20 -0.90 -21.11
CA ASP A 210 -17.30 -1.46 -22.45
C ASP A 210 -17.14 -3.00 -22.45
N ALA A 211 -17.18 -3.62 -21.26
CA ALA A 211 -16.92 -5.05 -21.10
C ALA A 211 -17.98 -5.91 -21.83
N PRO A 212 -17.56 -6.99 -22.51
CA PRO A 212 -18.51 -7.88 -23.20
C PRO A 212 -19.41 -8.61 -22.19
N PRO A 213 -20.62 -9.06 -22.59
CA PRO A 213 -21.51 -9.80 -21.70
C PRO A 213 -20.87 -11.03 -21.02
N ALA A 214 -19.92 -11.67 -21.68
CA ALA A 214 -19.14 -12.79 -21.12
C ALA A 214 -18.30 -12.42 -19.89
N ALA A 215 -18.06 -11.13 -19.61
CA ALA A 215 -17.36 -10.67 -18.42
C ALA A 215 -18.18 -10.84 -17.12
N ARG A 216 -19.47 -11.20 -17.20
CA ARG A 216 -20.31 -11.46 -16.02
C ARG A 216 -19.78 -12.62 -15.17
N ASP A 217 -19.13 -13.59 -15.79
CA ASP A 217 -18.55 -14.75 -15.10
C ASP A 217 -17.04 -14.60 -14.85
N ALA A 218 -16.50 -13.39 -15.05
CA ALA A 218 -15.07 -13.10 -14.89
C ALA A 218 -14.80 -12.36 -13.56
N TYR A 219 -14.49 -13.12 -12.51
CA TYR A 219 -14.29 -12.63 -11.14
C TYR A 219 -12.83 -12.21 -10.87
N PHE A 220 -12.40 -11.07 -11.43
CA PHE A 220 -10.99 -10.65 -11.37
C PHE A 220 -10.74 -9.30 -10.70
N LEU A 221 -11.78 -8.56 -10.33
CA LEU A 221 -11.66 -7.31 -9.55
C LEU A 221 -11.72 -7.54 -8.04
#